data_AF-A0A6V7I989-F1
#
_entry.id   AF-A0A6V7I989-F1
#
_cell.length_a   1.000
_cell.length_b   1.000
_cell.length_c   1.000
_cell.angle_alpha   90.00
_cell.angle_beta   90.00
_cell.angle_gamma   90.00
#
_symmetry.space_group_name_H-M   'P 1'
#
loop_
_entity.id
_entity.type
_entity.pdbx_description
1 polymer ?
#
loop_
_entity_poly.entity_id
_entity_poly.type
_entity_poly.pdbx_seq_one_letter_code
_entity_poly.pdbx_strand_id
1 'polypeptide(L)'
;DTIGQYRLQFDSCEQQDSHEFLTFLLEWMHNDLKKDGKMRIDGILSPADREWEKALKGQFSIISRLFMGQLRSTICCTTCSGKSITYETFTSLSISLPDANRCTLD
;
A
#
# COMPACT_ATOMS: atom_id res chain seq x y z
N ASP A 1 5.95 25.57 -4.89
CA ASP A 1 4.98 25.64 -3.77
C ASP A 1 3.69 24.86 -4.02
N THR A 2 3.72 23.68 -4.63
CA THR A 2 2.50 22.89 -4.90
C THR A 2 2.21 21.85 -3.82
N ILE A 3 3.22 21.17 -3.27
CA ILE A 3 3.02 20.06 -2.31
C ILE A 3 2.78 20.54 -0.87
N GLY A 4 3.44 21.62 -0.43
CA GLY A 4 3.23 22.24 0.89
C GLY A 4 1.79 22.70 1.13
N GLN A 5 1.06 23.02 0.04
CA GLN A 5 -0.38 23.35 0.10
C GLN A 5 -1.27 22.15 0.47
N TYR A 6 -0.86 20.93 0.08
CA TYR A 6 -1.63 19.71 0.36
C TYR A 6 -1.20 19.03 1.67
N ARG A 7 0.01 19.30 2.17
CA ARG A 7 0.49 18.78 3.46
C ARG A 7 1.48 19.75 4.10
N LEU A 8 1.04 20.39 5.19
CA LEU A 8 1.76 21.45 5.91
C LEU A 8 3.18 21.04 6.36
N GLN A 9 3.42 19.75 6.57
CA GLN A 9 4.73 19.21 6.92
C GLN A 9 5.80 19.52 5.85
N PHE A 10 5.40 19.63 4.58
CA PHE A 10 6.30 19.95 3.46
C PHE A 10 6.29 21.44 3.08
N ASP A 11 5.68 22.29 3.91
CA ASP A 11 5.68 23.75 3.75
C ASP A 11 6.85 24.43 4.46
N SER A 12 7.52 23.71 5.36
CA SER A 12 8.71 24.19 6.07
C SER A 12 10.02 23.82 5.34
N CYS A 13 11.10 24.53 5.62
CA CYS A 13 12.44 24.24 5.10
C CYS A 13 13.23 23.22 5.96
N GLU A 14 12.53 22.48 6.83
CA GLU A 14 13.13 21.48 7.72
C GLU A 14 13.45 20.17 7.00
N GLN A 15 14.34 19.35 7.56
CA GLN A 15 14.57 18.00 7.05
C GLN A 15 13.35 17.10 7.28
N GLN A 16 13.01 16.28 6.28
CA GLN A 16 11.85 15.37 6.31
C GLN A 16 12.25 13.97 5.83
N ASP A 17 11.44 12.98 6.18
CA ASP A 17 11.61 11.60 5.71
C ASP A 17 11.17 11.48 4.24
N SER A 18 12.10 11.07 3.38
CA SER A 18 11.85 10.83 1.96
C SER A 18 10.81 9.74 1.70
N HIS A 19 10.69 8.75 2.60
CA HIS A 19 9.71 7.66 2.50
C HIS A 19 8.28 8.17 2.74
N GLU A 20 8.11 9.03 3.74
CA GLU A 20 6.82 9.68 4.01
C GLU A 20 6.40 10.54 2.81
N PHE A 21 7.33 11.34 2.27
CA PHE A 21 7.07 12.15 1.08
C PHE A 21 6.66 11.30 -0.12
N LEU A 22 7.39 10.20 -0.40
CA LEU A 22 7.09 9.31 -1.51
C LEU A 22 5.69 8.67 -1.36
N THR A 23 5.38 8.19 -0.15
CA THR A 23 4.09 7.54 0.14
C THR A 23 2.94 8.53 -0.09
N PHE A 24 3.08 9.75 0.41
CA PHE A 24 2.12 10.82 0.19
C PHE A 24 1.96 11.16 -1.30
N LEU A 25 3.07 11.29 -2.03
CA LEU A 25 3.04 11.64 -3.44
C LEU A 25 2.35 10.56 -4.29
N LEU A 26 2.63 9.28 -4.01
CA LEU A 26 1.98 8.15 -4.69
C LEU A 26 0.48 8.10 -4.40
N GLU A 27 0.06 8.35 -3.17
CA GLU A 27 -1.35 8.42 -2.79
C GLU A 27 -2.06 9.59 -3.49
N TRP A 28 -1.43 10.76 -3.52
CA TRP A 28 -1.97 11.94 -4.20
C TRP A 28 -2.14 11.70 -5.71
N MET A 29 -1.09 11.19 -6.38
CA MET A 29 -1.16 10.85 -7.81
C MET A 29 -2.17 9.73 -8.07
N HIS A 30 -2.29 8.74 -7.19
CA HIS A 30 -3.29 7.68 -7.33
C HIS A 30 -4.70 8.29 -7.29
N ASN A 31 -4.97 9.16 -6.32
CA ASN A 31 -6.28 9.79 -6.15
C ASN A 31 -6.65 10.74 -7.30
N ASP A 32 -5.68 11.46 -7.86
CA ASP A 32 -5.91 12.39 -8.97
C ASP A 32 -6.09 11.67 -10.32
N LEU A 33 -5.36 10.56 -10.52
CA LEU A 33 -5.33 9.84 -11.80
C LEU A 33 -6.26 8.63 -11.85
N LYS A 34 -7.00 8.33 -10.77
CA LYS A 34 -7.90 7.18 -10.74
C LYS A 34 -9.06 7.38 -11.71
N LYS A 35 -9.41 6.29 -12.38
CA LYS A 35 -10.53 6.21 -13.32
C LYS A 35 -11.35 4.99 -12.98
N ASP A 36 -12.66 5.07 -13.22
CA ASP A 36 -13.53 3.92 -13.08
C ASP A 36 -13.07 2.82 -14.05
N GLY A 37 -12.83 1.65 -13.50
CA GLY A 37 -12.36 0.48 -14.22
C GLY A 37 -12.93 -0.76 -13.57
N LYS A 38 -13.09 -1.83 -14.33
CA LYS A 38 -13.42 -3.14 -13.78
C LYS A 38 -12.23 -4.04 -14.00
N MET A 39 -11.78 -4.72 -12.96
CA MET A 39 -10.87 -5.83 -13.15
C MET A 39 -11.65 -6.93 -13.87
N ARG A 40 -11.15 -7.33 -15.04
CA ARG A 40 -11.72 -8.46 -15.79
C ARG A 40 -11.22 -9.73 -15.13
N ILE A 41 -11.98 -10.24 -14.18
CA ILE A 41 -11.68 -11.51 -13.53
C ILE A 41 -12.69 -12.52 -14.03
N ASP A 42 -12.24 -13.38 -14.94
CA ASP A 42 -13.05 -14.46 -15.47
C ASP A 42 -13.04 -15.63 -14.47
N GLY A 43 -14.17 -15.86 -13.79
CA GLY A 43 -14.33 -17.00 -12.87
C GLY A 43 -14.73 -16.64 -11.43
N ILE A 44 -14.56 -17.59 -10.51
CA ILE A 44 -14.86 -17.41 -9.09
C ILE A 44 -13.75 -16.60 -8.44
N LEU A 45 -14.09 -15.43 -7.90
CA LEU A 45 -13.16 -14.57 -7.17
C LEU A 45 -12.64 -15.23 -5.89
N SER A 46 -11.31 -15.32 -5.76
CA SER A 46 -10.66 -15.70 -4.51
C SER A 46 -10.90 -14.63 -3.43
N PRO A 47 -10.69 -14.95 -2.13
CA PRO A 47 -10.77 -13.94 -1.08
C PRO A 47 -9.81 -12.76 -1.29
N ALA A 48 -8.63 -13.02 -1.86
CA ALA A 48 -7.64 -12.01 -2.22
C ALA A 48 -8.19 -11.05 -3.28
N ASP A 49 -8.78 -11.60 -4.36
CA ASP A 49 -9.36 -10.81 -5.45
C ASP A 49 -10.52 -9.93 -4.97
N ARG A 50 -11.37 -10.44 -4.07
CA ARG A 50 -12.50 -9.69 -3.51
C ARG A 50 -12.04 -8.51 -2.67
N GLU A 51 -11.06 -8.73 -1.79
CA GLU A 51 -10.51 -7.63 -0.99
C GLU A 51 -9.72 -6.64 -1.86
N TRP A 52 -9.11 -7.08 -2.95
CA TRP A 52 -8.46 -6.21 -3.93
C TRP A 52 -9.45 -5.26 -4.61
N GLU A 53 -10.54 -5.81 -5.16
CA GLU A 53 -11.61 -5.01 -5.78
C GLU A 53 -12.23 -4.02 -4.78
N LYS A 54 -12.42 -4.46 -3.53
CA LYS A 54 -12.97 -3.64 -2.45
C LYS A 54 -12.02 -2.53 -2.04
N ALA A 55 -10.71 -2.80 -1.96
CA ALA A 55 -9.70 -1.80 -1.63
C ALA A 55 -9.63 -0.70 -2.69
N LEU A 56 -9.72 -1.05 -3.97
CA LEU A 56 -9.68 -0.12 -5.09
C LEU A 56 -11.04 0.52 -5.41
N LYS A 57 -12.14 -0.03 -4.88
CA LYS A 57 -13.53 0.43 -5.13
C LYS A 57 -13.87 0.54 -6.62
N GLY A 58 -13.27 -0.31 -7.46
CA GLY A 58 -13.42 -0.23 -8.92
C GLY A 58 -12.78 1.01 -9.55
N GLN A 59 -11.85 1.68 -8.86
CA GLN A 59 -11.11 2.82 -9.37
C GLN A 59 -9.62 2.47 -9.47
N PHE A 60 -9.08 2.60 -10.67
CA PHE A 60 -7.71 2.22 -10.97
C PHE A 60 -6.96 3.42 -11.56
N SER A 61 -5.70 3.57 -11.19
CA SER A 61 -4.79 4.55 -11.79
C SER A 61 -3.53 3.85 -12.30
N ILE A 62 -2.68 4.60 -13.00
CA ILE A 62 -1.35 4.10 -13.36
C ILE A 62 -0.53 3.73 -12.12
N ILE A 63 -0.74 4.43 -11.01
CA ILE A 63 -0.03 4.17 -9.75
C ILE A 63 -0.44 2.82 -9.16
N SER A 64 -1.76 2.54 -9.09
CA SER A 64 -2.22 1.24 -8.57
C SER A 64 -1.77 0.07 -9.45
N ARG A 65 -1.58 0.31 -10.75
CA ARG A 65 -1.13 -0.72 -11.68
C ARG A 65 0.37 -1.00 -11.61
N LEU A 66 1.18 0.01 -11.26
CA LEU A 66 2.65 -0.11 -11.26
C LEU A 66 3.24 -0.39 -9.89
N PHE A 67 2.69 0.21 -8.83
CA PHE A 67 3.31 0.24 -7.51
C PHE A 67 2.52 -0.49 -6.44
N MET A 68 1.24 -0.78 -6.68
CA MET A 68 0.38 -1.36 -5.66
C MET A 68 0.41 -2.89 -5.73
N GLY A 69 0.62 -3.52 -4.57
CA GLY A 69 0.53 -4.97 -4.38
C GLY A 69 -0.39 -5.30 -3.22
N GLN A 70 -0.59 -6.60 -2.95
CA GLN A 70 -1.43 -7.09 -1.86
C GLN A 70 -0.63 -8.01 -0.92
N LEU A 71 -0.73 -7.78 0.38
CA LEU A 71 -0.18 -8.61 1.45
C LEU A 71 -1.27 -9.49 2.03
N ARG A 72 -0.92 -10.74 2.34
CA ARG A 72 -1.76 -11.67 3.11
C ARG A 72 -1.24 -11.76 4.54
N SER A 73 -1.90 -11.06 5.44
CA SER A 73 -1.57 -11.06 6.88
C SER A 73 -2.36 -12.18 7.58
N THR A 74 -1.69 -12.99 8.39
CA THR A 74 -2.34 -14.05 9.19
C THR A 74 -2.03 -13.86 10.66
N ILE A 75 -3.04 -13.55 11.45
CA ILE A 75 -2.94 -13.42 12.91
C ILE A 75 -3.43 -14.71 13.53
N CYS A 76 -2.61 -15.35 14.36
CA CYS A 76 -2.98 -16.54 15.12
C CYS A 76 -3.11 -16.18 16.60
N CYS A 77 -4.27 -16.45 17.19
CA CYS A 77 -4.46 -16.31 18.63
C CYS A 77 -3.68 -17.40 19.36
N THR A 78 -2.80 -17.00 20.28
CA THR A 78 -1.95 -17.92 21.05
C THR A 78 -2.71 -18.70 22.12
N THR A 79 -3.93 -18.28 22.48
CA THR A 79 -4.77 -18.96 23.49
C THR A 79 -5.71 -19.99 22.87
N CYS A 80 -6.42 -19.64 21.79
CA CYS A 80 -7.43 -20.51 21.19
C CYS A 80 -7.01 -21.14 19.85
N SER A 81 -5.81 -20.82 19.34
CA SER A 81 -5.31 -21.24 18.03
C SER A 81 -6.16 -20.80 16.82
N GLY A 82 -7.11 -19.88 17.03
CA GLY A 82 -7.91 -19.29 15.97
C GLY A 82 -7.06 -18.44 15.02
N LYS A 83 -7.33 -18.53 13.71
CA LYS A 83 -6.61 -17.79 12.68
C LYS A 83 -7.53 -16.75 12.05
N SER A 84 -7.05 -15.51 11.96
CA SER A 84 -7.65 -14.43 11.18
C SER A 84 -6.75 -14.12 10.00
N ILE A 85 -7.30 -14.10 8.79
CA ILE A 85 -6.58 -13.78 7.56
C ILE A 85 -7.14 -12.47 7.02
N THR A 86 -6.26 -11.49 6.81
CA THR A 86 -6.59 -10.20 6.18
C THR A 86 -5.74 -10.00 4.93
N TYR A 87 -6.30 -9.28 3.97
CA TYR A 87 -5.62 -8.89 2.74
C TYR A 87 -5.56 -7.38 2.68
N GLU A 88 -4.35 -6.83 2.59
CA GLU A 88 -4.10 -5.39 2.68
C GLU A 88 -3.28 -4.94 1.48
N THR A 89 -3.61 -3.78 0.94
CA THR A 89 -2.87 -3.22 -0.21
C THR A 89 -1.70 -2.39 0.27
N PHE A 90 -0.58 -2.43 -0.46
CA PHE A 90 0.62 -1.65 -0.15
C PHE A 90 1.20 -1.02 -1.42
N THR A 91 1.89 0.11 -1.28
CA THR A 91 2.67 0.77 -2.35
C THR A 91 4.18 0.73 -2.09
N SER A 92 4.59 0.37 -0.87
CA SER A 92 5.97 0.23 -0.43
C SER A 92 6.04 -0.89 0.61
N LEU A 93 7.16 -1.60 0.66
CA LEU A 93 7.47 -2.57 1.70
C LEU A 93 8.57 -2.01 2.60
N SER A 94 8.26 -1.89 3.89
CA SER A 94 9.24 -1.52 4.91
C SER A 94 9.81 -2.79 5.53
N ILE A 95 11.13 -2.91 5.53
CA ILE A 95 11.84 -4.10 6.01
C ILE A 95 12.72 -3.67 7.18
N SER A 96 12.62 -4.40 8.29
CA SER A 96 13.47 -4.18 9.45
C SER A 96 14.88 -4.69 9.17
N LEU A 97 15.89 -3.90 9.53
CA LEU A 97 17.27 -4.36 9.50
C LEU A 97 17.53 -5.28 10.71
N PRO A 98 18.23 -6.41 10.53
CA PRO A 98 18.67 -7.23 11.65
C PRO A 98 19.80 -6.52 12.40
N ASP A 99 20.01 -6.89 13.67
CA ASP A 99 21.10 -6.35 14.54
C ASP A 99 22.52 -6.80 14.12
N ALA A 100 22.69 -7.23 12.87
CA ALA A 100 23.97 -7.68 12.33
C ALA A 100 24.64 -6.56 11.50
N ASN A 101 25.96 -6.48 11.56
CA ASN A 101 26.74 -5.51 10.76
C ASN A 101 26.67 -5.75 9.25
N ARG A 102 26.15 -6.90 8.81
CA ARG A 102 25.93 -7.26 7.41
C ARG A 102 24.66 -8.10 7.32
N CYS A 103 23.81 -7.80 6.35
CA CYS A 103 22.62 -8.57 6.04
C CYS A 103 22.37 -8.59 4.53
N THR A 104 21.58 -9.54 4.07
CA THR A 104 21.07 -9.62 2.70
C THR A 104 19.56 -9.41 2.70
N LEU A 105 18.99 -9.20 1.52
CA LEU A 105 17.55 -9.05 1.30
C LEU A 105 16.87 -10.40 1.01
N ASP A 106 17.55 -11.53 1.26
CA ASP A 106 17.06 -12.87 0.86
C ASP A 106 15.76 -13.27 1.57
#